data_AF-A0A2S8DD26-F1
#
_entry.id   AF-A0A2S8DD26-F1
#
_cell.length_a   1.000
_cell.length_b   1.000
_cell.length_c   1.000
_cell.angle_alpha   90.00
_cell.angle_beta   90.00
_cell.angle_gamma   90.00
#
_symmetry.space_group_name_H-M   'P 1'
#
loop_
_entity.id
_entity.type
_entity.pdbx_description
1 polymer ?
#
loop_
_entity_poly.entity_id
_entity_poly.type
_entity_poly.pdbx_seq_one_letter_code
_entity_poly.pdbx_strand_id
1 'polypeptide(L)'
;MLTLQFHDILPGSCISRVYLETEKEYIKLEAKTEKIISDTQSTLLSKIDTSSYEDPHILFNTPCFARNEWININNNWLKARVNSYGYAVIDPKNKIVNGLKAESRSIENNYIKLLFSENGDLISLYDKRYGKEYITENMHSEIRAYHEDAGFFAAWDFASNYRDGESYVLLAEKMTTVISGPKTTMTLIYHYNSSYLRFAFTLTQDSPRVDVQTFIDWHEPNVSLKVKSPVSVQTSLAQCQIQFGVIDRPTHSDDSFAFAKDEIPAHHWVDLSDRETGIALIAKNKYGYRVKDQTLELTLLRSQHKPGEVVKTDNYDNFLINNFADIGKQKFIFSLFPHHGDYRVGGVINQAYIMNHPLQVVPVKPHPGELPPSLSFFAIDTNSVIIETIKLAEDGDGIIVRLYESHGLEISAMLSWVCNYHYVQYVDLQENKLDDSFYCNQYCNLEFKPFEIITLRLTQ
;
A
#
# COMPACT_ATOMS: atom_id res chain seq x y z
N MET A 1 0.95 -19.64 7.68
CA MET A 1 0.61 -18.20 7.66
C MET A 1 -0.36 -17.86 8.79
N LEU A 2 -1.57 -18.43 8.83
CA LEU A 2 -2.59 -18.09 9.85
C LEU A 2 -2.12 -18.28 11.31
N THR A 3 -1.27 -19.28 11.57
CA THR A 3 -0.66 -19.49 12.91
C THR A 3 0.18 -18.29 13.37
N LEU A 4 0.78 -17.54 12.44
CA LEU A 4 1.58 -16.35 12.72
C LEU A 4 0.72 -15.08 12.80
N GLN A 5 -0.59 -15.19 12.56
CA GLN A 5 -1.57 -14.12 12.74
C GLN A 5 -2.27 -14.17 14.11
N PHE A 6 -1.72 -14.96 15.04
CA PHE A 6 -2.20 -14.97 16.42
C PHE A 6 -2.12 -13.57 17.03
N HIS A 7 -3.08 -13.22 17.88
CA HIS A 7 -3.29 -11.86 18.39
C HIS A 7 -2.17 -11.33 19.29
N ASP A 8 -1.22 -12.17 19.72
CA ASP A 8 0.01 -11.69 20.38
C ASP A 8 1.24 -11.71 19.47
N ILE A 9 1.20 -12.49 18.38
CA ILE A 9 2.32 -12.58 17.44
C ILE A 9 2.27 -11.42 16.45
N LEU A 10 1.13 -11.25 15.75
CA LEU A 10 1.01 -10.26 14.69
C LEU A 10 1.04 -8.82 15.21
N PRO A 11 0.39 -8.48 16.34
CA PRO A 11 0.48 -7.14 16.92
C PRO A 11 1.83 -6.80 17.56
N GLY A 12 2.77 -7.75 17.64
CA GLY A 12 4.11 -7.44 18.14
C GLY A 12 4.21 -7.47 19.67
N SER A 13 3.44 -8.32 20.35
CA SER A 13 3.39 -8.39 21.82
C SER A 13 3.80 -9.72 22.49
N CYS A 14 4.60 -10.55 21.83
CA CYS A 14 5.31 -11.69 22.39
C CYS A 14 6.76 -11.38 22.84
N ILE A 15 7.34 -12.32 23.59
CA ILE A 15 8.78 -12.30 23.93
C ILE A 15 9.66 -12.46 22.67
N SER A 16 10.91 -12.01 22.73
CA SER A 16 11.87 -11.99 21.61
C SER A 16 12.05 -13.33 20.90
N ARG A 17 12.03 -14.44 21.66
CA ARG A 17 12.14 -15.80 21.09
C ARG A 17 11.05 -16.09 20.06
N VAL A 18 9.82 -15.66 20.30
CA VAL A 18 8.69 -15.92 19.40
C VAL A 18 8.91 -15.26 18.05
N TYR A 19 9.48 -14.04 18.00
CA TYR A 19 9.78 -13.38 16.73
C TYR A 19 10.93 -14.03 15.98
N LEU A 20 11.97 -14.50 16.67
CA LEU A 20 13.06 -15.22 16.03
C LEU A 20 12.58 -16.52 15.35
N GLU A 21 11.60 -17.19 15.96
CA GLU A 21 10.97 -18.37 15.36
C GLU A 21 9.99 -17.95 14.23
N THR A 22 9.18 -16.92 14.45
CA THR A 22 8.19 -16.40 13.50
C THR A 22 8.84 -15.87 12.22
N GLU A 23 9.94 -15.11 12.31
CA GLU A 23 10.69 -14.60 11.16
C GLU A 23 11.25 -15.75 10.31
N LYS A 24 11.80 -16.78 10.94
CA LYS A 24 12.27 -17.98 10.23
C LYS A 24 11.13 -18.70 9.51
N GLU A 25 9.96 -18.78 10.12
CA GLU A 25 8.78 -19.37 9.50
C GLU A 25 8.24 -18.50 8.36
N TYR A 26 8.25 -17.17 8.48
CA TYR A 26 7.89 -16.27 7.37
C TYR A 26 8.80 -16.46 6.16
N ILE A 27 10.13 -16.55 6.37
CA ILE A 27 11.10 -16.81 5.28
C ILE A 27 10.79 -18.14 4.57
N LYS A 28 10.46 -19.20 5.32
CA LYS A 28 10.09 -20.50 4.73
C LYS A 28 8.78 -20.42 3.93
N LEU A 29 7.78 -19.70 4.46
CA LEU A 29 6.47 -19.53 3.82
C LEU A 29 6.59 -18.69 2.54
N GLU A 30 7.39 -17.62 2.56
CA GLU A 30 7.69 -16.79 1.39
C GLU A 30 8.35 -17.65 0.31
N ALA A 31 9.45 -18.34 0.61
CA ALA A 31 10.13 -19.20 -0.35
C ALA A 31 9.22 -20.30 -0.94
N LYS A 32 8.33 -20.90 -0.12
CA LYS A 32 7.34 -21.88 -0.61
C LYS A 32 6.34 -21.22 -1.56
N THR A 33 5.88 -20.02 -1.26
CA THR A 33 4.90 -19.29 -2.07
C THR A 33 5.52 -18.81 -3.38
N GLU A 34 6.73 -18.27 -3.34
CA GLU A 34 7.50 -17.88 -4.53
C GLU A 34 7.73 -19.06 -5.47
N LYS A 35 8.03 -20.24 -4.92
CA LYS A 35 8.15 -21.46 -5.73
C LYS A 35 6.86 -21.81 -6.44
N ILE A 36 5.72 -21.82 -5.74
CA ILE A 36 4.41 -22.09 -6.35
C ILE A 36 4.08 -21.07 -7.44
N ILE A 37 4.37 -19.79 -7.20
CA ILE A 37 4.18 -18.72 -8.18
C ILE A 37 5.06 -18.98 -9.41
N SER A 38 6.36 -19.23 -9.23
CA SER A 38 7.30 -19.48 -10.31
C SER A 38 6.94 -20.71 -11.15
N ASP A 39 6.55 -21.81 -10.51
CA ASP A 39 6.16 -23.06 -11.19
C ASP A 39 4.89 -22.84 -12.04
N THR A 40 3.89 -22.15 -11.47
CA THR A 40 2.62 -21.84 -12.17
C THR A 40 2.84 -20.83 -13.29
N GLN A 41 3.64 -19.80 -13.04
CA GLN A 41 3.96 -18.77 -14.01
C GLN A 41 4.74 -19.34 -15.19
N SER A 42 5.70 -20.25 -14.97
CA SER A 42 6.44 -20.93 -16.04
C SER A 42 5.52 -21.69 -16.99
N THR A 43 4.50 -22.36 -16.44
CA THR A 43 3.47 -23.06 -17.22
C THR A 43 2.68 -22.09 -18.08
N LEU A 44 2.26 -20.95 -17.52
CA LEU A 44 1.54 -19.92 -18.26
C LEU A 44 2.42 -19.26 -19.35
N LEU A 45 3.65 -18.87 -19.02
CA LEU A 45 4.59 -18.21 -19.93
C LEU A 45 4.79 -19.02 -21.21
N SER A 46 5.01 -20.34 -21.09
CA SER A 46 5.21 -21.23 -22.25
C SER A 46 4.03 -21.31 -23.22
N LYS A 47 2.83 -20.88 -22.81
CA LYS A 47 1.62 -20.88 -23.63
C LYS A 47 1.34 -19.54 -24.30
N ILE A 48 2.03 -18.46 -23.92
CA ILE A 48 1.79 -17.12 -24.46
C ILE A 48 2.57 -16.95 -25.76
N ASP A 49 1.90 -16.54 -26.84
CA ASP A 49 2.58 -16.22 -28.09
C ASP A 49 3.42 -14.95 -27.94
N THR A 50 4.73 -15.10 -28.10
CA THR A 50 5.72 -14.01 -28.08
C THR A 50 6.52 -13.97 -29.37
N SER A 51 6.16 -14.76 -30.39
CA SER A 51 6.92 -14.94 -31.62
C SER A 51 7.04 -13.67 -32.47
N SER A 52 6.14 -12.70 -32.27
CA SER A 52 6.14 -11.40 -32.96
C SER A 52 6.98 -10.31 -32.28
N TYR A 53 7.63 -10.62 -31.16
CA TYR A 53 8.42 -9.69 -30.35
C TYR A 53 9.91 -10.01 -30.44
N GLU A 54 10.77 -8.98 -30.41
CA GLU A 54 12.22 -9.14 -30.54
C GLU A 54 12.91 -9.44 -29.20
N ASP A 55 12.49 -8.76 -28.13
CA ASP A 55 13.01 -8.90 -26.77
C ASP A 55 11.83 -8.94 -25.78
N PRO A 56 10.99 -9.99 -25.85
CA PRO A 56 9.71 -10.02 -25.15
C PRO A 56 9.90 -10.02 -23.64
N HIS A 57 9.19 -9.10 -22.99
CA HIS A 57 8.99 -9.09 -21.55
C HIS A 57 7.48 -9.22 -21.27
N ILE A 58 7.12 -10.12 -20.36
CA ILE A 58 5.73 -10.33 -19.97
C ILE A 58 5.48 -9.59 -18.65
N LEU A 59 4.50 -8.69 -18.68
CA LEU A 59 4.04 -7.95 -17.51
C LEU A 59 2.82 -8.65 -16.93
N PHE A 60 2.82 -8.92 -15.62
CA PHE A 60 1.64 -9.45 -14.92
C PHE A 60 1.02 -8.39 -14.02
N ASN A 61 -0.30 -8.29 -14.10
CA ASN A 61 -1.13 -7.44 -13.28
C ASN A 61 -2.11 -8.30 -12.47
N THR A 62 -1.94 -8.28 -11.14
CA THR A 62 -2.73 -9.10 -10.21
C THR A 62 -3.90 -8.38 -9.51
N PRO A 63 -4.02 -7.04 -9.54
CA PRO A 63 -5.27 -6.37 -9.15
C PRO A 63 -6.41 -6.47 -10.18
N CYS A 64 -7.63 -6.20 -9.70
CA CYS A 64 -8.88 -6.19 -10.47
C CYS A 64 -9.05 -4.97 -11.40
N PHE A 65 -8.04 -4.11 -11.52
CA PHE A 65 -8.10 -2.91 -12.35
C PHE A 65 -7.06 -2.95 -13.46
N ALA A 66 -7.44 -2.49 -14.66
CA ALA A 66 -6.47 -2.17 -15.69
C ALA A 66 -5.65 -0.95 -15.27
N ARG A 67 -4.36 -0.96 -15.57
CA ARG A 67 -3.46 0.14 -15.21
C ARG A 67 -2.48 0.47 -16.32
N ASN A 68 -2.11 1.74 -16.37
CA ASN A 68 -1.07 2.29 -17.26
C ASN A 68 0.09 2.73 -16.39
N GLU A 69 1.21 2.03 -16.43
CA GLU A 69 2.35 2.31 -15.55
C GLU A 69 3.65 2.51 -16.31
N TRP A 70 4.51 3.34 -15.74
CA TRP A 70 5.90 3.48 -16.17
C TRP A 70 6.73 2.36 -15.57
N ILE A 71 7.39 1.61 -16.44
CA ILE A 71 8.28 0.50 -16.08
C ILE A 71 9.69 0.77 -16.61
N ASN A 72 10.69 0.31 -15.87
CA ASN A 72 12.09 0.37 -16.26
C ASN A 72 12.61 -1.04 -16.51
N ILE A 73 13.05 -1.31 -17.73
CA ILE A 73 13.69 -2.57 -18.11
C ILE A 73 15.06 -2.24 -18.69
N ASN A 74 16.13 -2.64 -18.01
CA ASN A 74 17.51 -2.41 -18.45
C ASN A 74 17.80 -0.95 -18.83
N ASN A 75 17.34 0.02 -18.01
CA ASN A 75 17.41 1.47 -18.23
C ASN A 75 16.54 2.02 -19.39
N ASN A 76 15.67 1.19 -19.98
CA ASN A 76 14.65 1.65 -20.91
C ASN A 76 13.34 1.89 -20.18
N TRP A 77 12.88 3.13 -20.21
CA TRP A 77 11.58 3.49 -19.65
C TRP A 77 10.50 3.41 -20.72
N LEU A 78 9.42 2.70 -20.40
CA LEU A 78 8.24 2.66 -21.24
C LEU A 78 6.97 2.72 -20.39
N LYS A 79 5.90 3.19 -21.03
CA LYS A 79 4.56 3.21 -20.43
C LYS A 79 3.78 2.02 -20.99
N ALA A 80 3.42 1.08 -20.12
CA ALA A 80 2.72 -0.14 -20.50
C ALA A 80 1.31 -0.15 -19.91
N ARG A 81 0.35 -0.65 -20.70
CA ARG A 81 -1.00 -0.93 -20.24
C ARG A 81 -1.12 -2.42 -19.98
N VAL A 82 -1.62 -2.79 -18.80
CA VAL A 82 -1.92 -4.19 -18.47
C VAL A 82 -3.34 -4.24 -17.91
N ASN A 83 -4.15 -5.15 -18.45
CA ASN A 83 -5.55 -5.31 -18.02
C ASN A 83 -5.64 -5.97 -16.64
N SER A 84 -6.81 -5.89 -16.00
CA SER A 84 -7.08 -6.52 -14.70
C SER A 84 -6.81 -8.02 -14.74
N TYR A 85 -6.29 -8.59 -13.63
CA TYR A 85 -5.95 -10.02 -13.50
C TYR A 85 -5.43 -10.61 -14.81
N GLY A 86 -4.36 -10.03 -15.34
CA GLY A 86 -3.99 -10.21 -16.74
C GLY A 86 -2.52 -10.01 -16.99
N TYR A 87 -2.15 -10.15 -18.26
CA TYR A 87 -0.79 -9.93 -18.72
C TYR A 87 -0.73 -9.18 -20.05
N ALA A 88 0.44 -8.64 -20.34
CA ALA A 88 0.79 -8.06 -21.64
C ALA A 88 2.26 -8.32 -21.98
N VAL A 89 2.50 -8.76 -23.21
CA VAL A 89 3.84 -8.87 -23.81
C VAL A 89 4.22 -7.52 -24.39
N ILE A 90 5.44 -7.09 -24.10
CA ILE A 90 6.03 -5.84 -24.56
C ILE A 90 7.45 -6.07 -25.07
N ASP A 91 7.93 -5.17 -25.94
CA ASP A 91 9.36 -4.98 -26.19
C ASP A 91 9.83 -3.71 -25.46
N PRO A 92 10.97 -3.73 -24.77
CA PRO A 92 11.57 -2.54 -24.19
C PRO A 92 11.90 -1.52 -25.29
N LYS A 93 11.16 -0.42 -25.33
CA LYS A 93 11.42 0.71 -26.24
C LYS A 93 11.44 1.99 -25.44
N ASN A 94 12.61 2.61 -25.36
CA ASN A 94 12.80 3.79 -24.52
C ASN A 94 11.91 4.94 -25.03
N LYS A 95 11.12 5.52 -24.14
CA LYS A 95 10.36 6.74 -24.40
C LYS A 95 11.07 7.93 -23.77
N ILE A 96 11.18 9.01 -24.54
CA ILE A 96 11.61 10.30 -24.03
C ILE A 96 10.50 10.85 -23.14
N VAL A 97 10.87 11.26 -21.94
CA VAL A 97 9.99 11.88 -20.96
C VAL A 97 10.33 13.36 -20.85
N ASN A 98 9.32 14.20 -20.95
CA ASN A 98 9.42 15.65 -20.78
C ASN A 98 8.49 16.13 -19.66
N GLY A 99 8.72 17.33 -19.14
CA GLY A 99 7.82 18.00 -18.19
C GLY A 99 8.13 17.78 -16.70
N LEU A 100 9.17 17.00 -16.39
CA LEU A 100 9.70 16.89 -15.03
C LEU A 100 10.67 18.03 -14.75
N LYS A 101 10.63 18.58 -13.53
CA LYS A 101 11.59 19.58 -13.06
C LYS A 101 12.12 19.18 -11.70
N ALA A 102 13.38 19.51 -11.48
CA ALA A 102 14.09 19.32 -10.22
C ALA A 102 14.98 20.52 -9.99
N GLU A 103 14.80 21.16 -8.84
CA GLU A 103 15.63 22.25 -8.33
C GLU A 103 16.14 21.86 -6.94
N SER A 104 17.03 22.65 -6.34
CA SER A 104 17.68 22.30 -5.06
C SER A 104 16.71 21.93 -3.93
N ARG A 105 15.52 22.54 -3.89
CA ARG A 105 14.48 22.32 -2.87
C ARG A 105 13.09 22.05 -3.44
N SER A 106 12.95 21.83 -4.75
CA SER A 106 11.64 21.61 -5.37
C SER A 106 11.68 20.52 -6.43
N ILE A 107 10.59 19.76 -6.53
CA ILE A 107 10.38 18.80 -7.61
C ILE A 107 8.97 18.95 -8.17
N GLU A 108 8.82 18.76 -9.47
CA GLU A 108 7.55 18.98 -10.16
C GLU A 108 7.37 17.95 -11.29
N ASN A 109 6.16 17.40 -11.41
CA ASN A 109 5.71 16.67 -12.60
C ASN A 109 4.54 17.41 -13.25
N ASN A 110 3.83 16.81 -14.20
CA ASN A 110 2.70 17.45 -14.89
C ASN A 110 1.54 17.88 -13.96
N TYR A 111 1.40 17.27 -12.78
CA TYR A 111 0.26 17.45 -11.87
C TYR A 111 0.62 18.07 -10.53
N ILE A 112 1.73 17.67 -9.92
CA ILE A 112 2.11 18.04 -8.56
C ILE A 112 3.41 18.83 -8.59
N LYS A 113 3.49 19.82 -7.70
CA LYS A 113 4.73 20.50 -7.33
C LYS A 113 4.93 20.36 -5.82
N LEU A 114 6.13 19.96 -5.43
CA LEU A 114 6.57 19.91 -4.03
C LEU A 114 7.64 20.96 -3.79
N LEU A 115 7.61 21.62 -2.64
CA LEU A 115 8.64 22.53 -2.16
C LEU A 115 9.02 22.19 -0.73
N PHE A 116 10.31 22.15 -0.46
CA PHE A 116 10.87 21.82 0.85
C PHE A 116 11.53 23.04 1.51
N SER A 117 11.45 23.15 2.84
CA SER A 117 12.20 24.12 3.64
C SER A 117 13.70 23.82 3.60
N GLU A 118 14.54 24.72 4.13
CA GLU A 118 15.96 24.44 4.31
C GLU A 118 16.21 23.29 5.30
N ASN A 119 15.27 23.08 6.23
CA ASN A 119 15.28 22.01 7.21
C ASN A 119 14.67 20.70 6.67
N GLY A 120 14.22 20.67 5.41
CA GLY A 120 13.65 19.47 4.79
C GLY A 120 12.17 19.22 5.07
N ASP A 121 11.46 20.17 5.67
CA ASP A 121 10.01 20.09 5.85
C ASP A 121 9.31 20.31 4.50
N LEU A 122 8.31 19.50 4.17
CA LEU A 122 7.44 19.78 3.03
C LEU A 122 6.56 20.99 3.37
N ILE A 123 6.82 22.12 2.71
CA ILE A 123 6.15 23.42 2.94
C ILE A 123 5.17 23.78 1.82
N SER A 124 5.18 23.04 0.71
CA SER A 124 4.10 23.10 -0.29
C SER A 124 3.91 21.76 -1.00
N LEU A 125 2.64 21.37 -1.12
CA LEU A 125 2.15 20.26 -1.92
C LEU A 125 1.01 20.81 -2.80
N TYR A 126 1.39 21.28 -3.99
CA TYR A 126 0.48 21.96 -4.89
C TYR A 126 0.02 21.04 -6.02
N ASP A 127 -1.30 20.90 -6.16
CA ASP A 127 -1.95 20.18 -7.25
C ASP A 127 -2.38 21.15 -8.37
N LYS A 128 -1.61 21.15 -9.45
CA LYS A 128 -1.79 22.00 -10.63
C LYS A 128 -3.04 21.68 -11.43
N ARG A 129 -3.62 20.48 -11.27
CA ARG A 129 -4.83 20.09 -12.01
C ARG A 129 -6.05 20.92 -11.57
N TYR A 130 -6.10 21.23 -10.29
CA TYR A 130 -7.22 21.93 -9.65
C TYR A 130 -6.81 23.28 -9.04
N GLY A 131 -5.52 23.59 -9.07
CA GLY A 131 -4.98 24.81 -8.47
C GLY A 131 -5.07 24.84 -6.95
N LYS A 132 -5.03 23.68 -6.28
CA LYS A 132 -5.17 23.54 -4.82
C LYS A 132 -3.82 23.29 -4.16
N GLU A 133 -3.57 24.01 -3.08
CA GLU A 133 -2.43 23.80 -2.19
C GLU A 133 -2.89 22.97 -0.99
N TYR A 134 -2.38 21.75 -0.83
CA TYR A 134 -2.78 20.84 0.26
C TYR A 134 -1.94 21.00 1.51
N ILE A 135 -0.66 21.33 1.37
CA ILE A 135 0.28 21.58 2.46
C ILE A 135 0.82 23.00 2.24
N THR A 136 0.90 23.81 3.29
CA THR A 136 1.36 25.21 3.19
C THR A 136 2.51 25.46 4.14
N GLU A 137 3.20 26.59 4.02
CA GLU A 137 4.32 26.95 4.90
C GLU A 137 3.91 26.99 6.38
N ASN A 138 2.67 27.40 6.68
CA ASN A 138 2.11 27.42 8.03
C ASN A 138 1.58 26.04 8.50
N MET A 139 1.51 25.07 7.59
CA MET A 139 0.96 23.71 7.80
C MET A 139 1.93 22.69 7.22
N HIS A 140 3.22 22.82 7.55
CA HIS A 140 4.28 22.01 6.94
C HIS A 140 4.41 20.64 7.59
N SER A 141 4.91 19.67 6.83
CA SER A 141 5.19 18.33 7.37
C SER A 141 6.32 18.37 8.39
N GLU A 142 6.32 17.48 9.37
CA GLU A 142 7.48 17.27 10.24
C GLU A 142 7.72 15.78 10.48
N ILE A 143 8.99 15.42 10.70
CA ILE A 143 9.36 14.12 11.26
C ILE A 143 9.69 14.36 12.73
N ARG A 144 9.00 13.64 13.61
CA ARG A 144 9.15 13.82 15.06
C ARG A 144 9.45 12.50 15.75
N ALA A 145 10.47 12.52 16.59
CA ALA A 145 10.78 11.46 17.54
C ALA A 145 10.16 11.83 18.90
N TYR A 146 9.27 11.00 19.41
CA TYR A 146 8.72 11.14 20.76
C TYR A 146 9.40 10.15 21.68
N HIS A 147 9.87 10.62 22.84
CA HIS A 147 10.17 9.70 23.91
C HIS A 147 8.86 9.06 24.40
N GLU A 148 8.84 7.74 24.44
CA GLU A 148 7.66 6.99 24.84
C GLU A 148 8.10 5.81 25.70
N ASP A 149 7.60 5.77 26.93
CA ASP A 149 7.75 4.66 27.85
C ASP A 149 6.37 4.33 28.44
N ALA A 150 5.73 3.31 27.86
CA ALA A 150 4.42 2.82 28.29
C ALA A 150 4.51 1.82 29.46
N GLY A 151 5.69 1.65 30.06
CA GLY A 151 5.90 0.84 31.26
C GLY A 151 5.64 -0.64 31.01
N PHE A 152 4.78 -1.26 31.83
CA PHE A 152 4.64 -2.72 31.89
C PHE A 152 4.11 -3.34 30.60
N PHE A 153 3.23 -2.65 29.88
CA PHE A 153 2.62 -3.12 28.63
C PHE A 153 3.16 -2.36 27.41
N ALA A 154 4.44 -1.96 27.42
CA ALA A 154 4.99 -1.06 26.40
C ALA A 154 4.85 -1.52 24.94
N ALA A 155 4.79 -2.83 24.69
CA ALA A 155 4.54 -3.38 23.36
C ALA A 155 3.06 -3.30 22.92
N TRP A 156 2.11 -3.17 23.85
CA TRP A 156 0.67 -3.04 23.57
C TRP A 156 0.21 -1.59 23.61
N ASP A 157 0.52 -0.88 24.68
CA ASP A 157 -0.05 0.42 25.00
C ASP A 157 0.84 1.56 24.55
N PHE A 158 0.22 2.70 24.24
CA PHE A 158 0.90 3.99 24.19
C PHE A 158 0.89 4.64 25.57
N ALA A 159 1.97 5.30 25.96
CA ALA A 159 2.01 5.99 27.25
C ALA A 159 1.03 7.19 27.21
N SER A 160 0.10 7.32 28.17
CA SER A 160 -1.08 8.21 28.04
C SER A 160 -0.79 9.66 27.61
N ASN A 161 0.38 10.22 27.96
CA ASN A 161 0.76 11.60 27.64
C ASN A 161 2.10 11.70 26.90
N TYR A 162 2.53 10.67 26.15
CA TYR A 162 3.83 10.70 25.46
C TYR A 162 3.96 11.89 24.50
N ARG A 163 2.84 12.35 23.94
CA ARG A 163 2.80 13.50 23.01
C ARG A 163 3.07 14.84 23.68
N ASP A 164 2.79 14.97 24.97
CA ASP A 164 3.05 16.17 25.77
C ASP A 164 4.44 16.11 26.45
N GLY A 165 5.13 14.98 26.31
CA GLY A 165 6.45 14.75 26.86
C GLY A 165 7.59 15.25 25.99
N GLU A 166 8.77 14.69 26.24
CA GLU A 166 9.99 14.99 25.49
C GLU A 166 9.85 14.52 24.03
N SER A 167 10.08 15.43 23.09
CA SER A 167 10.08 15.11 21.67
C SER A 167 11.03 16.02 20.88
N TYR A 168 11.49 15.53 19.74
CA TYR A 168 12.45 16.18 18.87
C TYR A 168 11.96 16.20 17.44
N VAL A 169 11.94 17.38 16.81
CA VAL A 169 11.73 17.53 15.37
C VAL A 169 13.07 17.31 14.68
N LEU A 170 13.10 16.40 13.70
CA LEU A 170 14.29 16.10 12.93
C LEU A 170 14.45 17.11 11.79
N LEU A 171 15.68 17.60 11.59
CA LEU A 171 16.03 18.53 10.52
C LEU A 171 16.91 17.81 9.49
N ALA A 172 16.64 18.02 8.20
CA ALA A 172 17.40 17.40 7.13
C ALA A 172 18.80 18.01 7.07
N GLU A 173 19.81 17.16 7.09
CA GLU A 173 21.20 17.59 6.91
C GLU A 173 21.57 17.73 5.44
N LYS A 174 20.86 17.01 4.57
CA LYS A 174 21.14 16.97 3.14
C LYS A 174 19.87 16.75 2.33
N MET A 175 19.75 17.54 1.27
CA MET A 175 18.75 17.37 0.23
C MET A 175 19.44 17.18 -1.12
N THR A 176 18.94 16.25 -1.92
CA THR A 176 19.43 16.00 -3.28
C THR A 176 18.27 15.68 -4.21
N THR A 177 18.31 16.23 -5.41
CA THR A 177 17.31 15.94 -6.44
C THR A 177 17.88 15.19 -7.61
N VAL A 178 17.11 14.25 -8.15
CA VAL A 178 17.45 13.49 -9.35
C VAL A 178 16.24 13.40 -10.25
N ILE A 179 16.45 13.55 -11.56
CA ILE A 179 15.50 13.13 -12.60
C ILE A 179 16.05 11.84 -13.21
N SER A 180 15.24 10.78 -13.23
CA SER A 180 15.57 9.50 -13.85
C SER A 180 14.36 8.97 -14.61
N GLY A 181 14.40 9.09 -15.93
CA GLY A 181 13.29 8.75 -16.82
C GLY A 181 12.00 9.50 -16.43
N PRO A 182 10.88 8.81 -16.16
CA PRO A 182 9.60 9.40 -15.81
C PRO A 182 9.47 9.76 -14.32
N LYS A 183 10.56 9.80 -13.57
CA LYS A 183 10.55 10.09 -12.15
C LYS A 183 11.45 11.27 -11.83
N THR A 184 10.94 12.18 -10.98
CA THR A 184 11.76 13.14 -10.26
C THR A 184 11.69 12.83 -8.78
N THR A 185 12.84 12.84 -8.11
CA THR A 185 12.98 12.41 -6.72
C THR A 185 13.76 13.43 -5.92
N MET A 186 13.21 13.84 -4.78
CA MET A 186 13.89 14.58 -3.72
C MET A 186 14.26 13.60 -2.61
N THR A 187 15.56 13.45 -2.33
CA THR A 187 16.08 12.62 -1.24
C THR A 187 16.57 13.50 -0.10
N LEU A 188 16.02 13.26 1.09
CA LEU A 188 16.37 13.92 2.34
C LEU A 188 17.06 12.92 3.27
N ILE A 189 18.10 13.38 3.96
CA ILE A 189 18.87 12.60 4.93
C ILE A 189 18.79 13.29 6.29
N TYR A 190 18.50 12.49 7.32
CA TYR A 190 18.43 12.93 8.72
C TYR A 190 19.28 12.01 9.59
N HIS A 191 19.82 12.56 10.67
CA HIS A 191 20.34 11.78 11.79
C HIS A 191 19.58 12.13 13.06
N TYR A 192 19.47 11.14 13.95
CA TYR A 192 18.94 11.31 15.29
C TYR A 192 19.76 10.45 16.23
N ASN A 193 20.61 11.08 17.04
CA ASN A 193 21.62 10.40 17.86
C ASN A 193 22.47 9.40 17.05
N SER A 194 22.28 8.09 17.27
CA SER A 194 23.01 7.02 16.57
C SER A 194 22.25 6.47 15.36
N SER A 195 21.09 7.04 15.04
CA SER A 195 20.18 6.56 14.01
C SER A 195 20.25 7.37 12.72
N TYR A 196 20.01 6.69 11.60
CA TYR A 196 20.04 7.26 10.26
C TYR A 196 18.70 7.09 9.56
N LEU A 197 18.24 8.15 8.88
CA LEU A 197 17.01 8.12 8.10
C LEU A 197 17.23 8.71 6.71
N ARG A 198 16.60 8.08 5.72
CA ARG A 198 16.54 8.56 4.34
C ARG A 198 15.12 8.47 3.82
N PHE A 199 14.58 9.61 3.43
CA PHE A 199 13.26 9.73 2.78
C PHE A 199 13.48 10.17 1.33
N ALA A 200 12.90 9.44 0.38
CA ALA A 200 12.97 9.77 -1.04
C ALA A 200 11.55 10.00 -1.59
N PHE A 201 11.16 11.27 -1.68
CA PHE A 201 9.89 11.73 -2.24
C PHE A 201 9.98 11.69 -3.74
N THR A 202 9.12 10.92 -4.39
CA THR A 202 9.15 10.67 -5.83
C THR A 202 7.83 11.07 -6.47
N LEU A 203 7.91 11.92 -7.49
CA LEU A 203 6.82 12.20 -8.41
C LEU A 203 7.06 11.41 -9.70
N THR A 204 6.08 10.61 -10.09
CA THR A 204 6.08 9.91 -11.39
C THR A 204 5.27 10.72 -12.39
N GLN A 205 5.73 10.81 -13.64
CA GLN A 205 5.01 11.49 -14.71
C GLN A 205 3.57 10.95 -14.85
N ASP A 206 2.61 11.87 -15.01
CA ASP A 206 1.17 11.59 -15.14
C ASP A 206 0.56 10.86 -13.93
N SER A 207 1.16 11.00 -12.74
CA SER A 207 0.59 10.55 -11.48
C SER A 207 0.53 11.70 -10.48
N PRO A 208 -0.58 11.90 -9.76
CA PRO A 208 -0.63 12.86 -8.66
C PRO A 208 -0.13 12.28 -7.33
N ARG A 209 0.16 10.97 -7.28
CA ARG A 209 0.63 10.30 -6.07
C ARG A 209 2.08 10.68 -5.79
N VAL A 210 2.33 11.13 -4.56
CA VAL A 210 3.65 11.40 -4.01
C VAL A 210 4.13 10.15 -3.28
N ASP A 211 5.05 9.41 -3.86
CA ASP A 211 5.56 8.18 -3.28
C ASP A 211 6.80 8.47 -2.42
N VAL A 212 6.79 8.08 -1.14
CA VAL A 212 7.88 8.30 -0.19
C VAL A 212 8.53 6.98 0.16
N GLN A 213 9.69 6.71 -0.45
CA GLN A 213 10.49 5.55 -0.11
C GLN A 213 11.34 5.86 1.13
N THR A 214 11.24 4.99 2.13
CA THR A 214 11.84 5.21 3.43
C THR A 214 12.88 4.14 3.71
N PHE A 215 14.05 4.56 4.16
CA PHE A 215 15.06 3.69 4.77
C PHE A 215 15.44 4.26 6.11
N ILE A 216 15.36 3.43 7.15
CA ILE A 216 15.71 3.82 8.53
C ILE A 216 16.67 2.77 9.07
N ASP A 217 17.76 3.19 9.71
CA ASP A 217 18.62 2.35 10.54
C ASP A 217 18.51 2.89 11.97
N TRP A 218 17.67 2.24 12.78
CA TRP A 218 17.20 2.76 14.06
C TRP A 218 17.92 2.11 15.25
N HIS A 219 18.47 2.91 16.16
CA HIS A 219 19.25 2.46 17.32
C HIS A 219 18.79 3.06 18.65
N GLU A 220 17.69 3.81 18.67
CA GLU A 220 17.21 4.47 19.89
C GLU A 220 16.10 3.66 20.57
N PRO A 221 16.26 3.25 21.84
CA PRO A 221 15.19 2.59 22.61
C PRO A 221 14.13 3.60 23.09
N ASN A 222 12.90 3.14 23.34
CA ASN A 222 11.81 3.92 23.94
C ASN A 222 11.48 5.19 23.15
N VAL A 223 11.45 5.07 21.82
CA VAL A 223 11.09 6.18 20.93
C VAL A 223 10.04 5.73 19.92
N SER A 224 9.08 6.61 19.69
CA SER A 224 8.13 6.50 18.60
C SER A 224 8.41 7.57 17.57
N LEU A 225 8.76 7.14 16.37
CA LEU A 225 9.06 8.03 15.26
C LEU A 225 7.83 8.15 14.36
N LYS A 226 7.45 9.39 14.06
CA LYS A 226 6.24 9.68 13.28
C LYS A 226 6.52 10.71 12.20
N VAL A 227 5.79 10.62 11.10
CA VAL A 227 5.72 11.69 10.10
C VAL A 227 4.33 12.31 10.15
N LYS A 228 4.30 13.65 10.25
CA LYS A 228 3.08 14.44 10.26
C LYS A 228 2.96 15.21 8.96
N SER A 229 1.74 15.35 8.48
CA SER A 229 1.39 16.17 7.32
C SER A 229 0.10 16.92 7.65
N PRO A 230 0.21 18.11 8.26
CA PRO A 230 -0.91 19.05 8.34
C PRO A 230 -1.37 19.41 6.93
N VAL A 231 -2.68 19.44 6.71
CA VAL A 231 -3.28 19.66 5.39
C VAL A 231 -4.37 20.71 5.44
N SER A 232 -4.64 21.35 4.31
CA SER A 232 -5.68 22.39 4.18
C SER A 232 -7.11 21.83 4.09
N VAL A 233 -7.30 20.51 4.23
CA VAL A 233 -8.60 19.85 4.08
C VAL A 233 -9.23 19.72 5.46
N GLN A 234 -10.39 20.36 5.64
CA GLN A 234 -11.09 20.40 6.91
C GLN A 234 -12.38 19.57 6.84
N THR A 235 -12.44 18.51 7.66
CA THR A 235 -13.61 17.65 7.82
C THR A 235 -13.63 17.10 9.24
N SER A 236 -14.83 16.75 9.75
CA SER A 236 -15.01 16.15 11.07
C SER A 236 -14.75 14.65 11.10
N LEU A 237 -14.66 14.00 9.93
CA LEU A 237 -14.52 12.56 9.79
C LEU A 237 -13.43 12.20 8.77
N ALA A 238 -12.62 11.21 9.12
CA ALA A 238 -11.66 10.56 8.23
C ALA A 238 -12.16 9.18 7.84
N GLN A 239 -12.06 8.82 6.56
CA GLN A 239 -12.39 7.49 6.07
C GLN A 239 -11.17 6.58 6.25
N CYS A 240 -11.35 5.47 6.95
CA CYS A 240 -10.27 4.55 7.28
C CYS A 240 -10.56 3.17 6.70
N GLN A 241 -9.61 2.60 5.96
CA GLN A 241 -9.79 1.28 5.38
C GLN A 241 -9.82 0.19 6.47
N ILE A 242 -10.81 -0.69 6.37
CA ILE A 242 -10.90 -1.96 7.11
C ILE A 242 -11.01 -3.13 6.13
N GLN A 243 -11.00 -4.36 6.64
CA GLN A 243 -11.24 -5.54 5.81
C GLN A 243 -12.61 -5.42 5.11
N PHE A 244 -12.60 -5.51 3.78
CA PHE A 244 -13.81 -5.45 2.93
C PHE A 244 -14.67 -4.19 3.11
N GLY A 245 -14.10 -3.06 3.54
CA GLY A 245 -14.89 -1.85 3.70
C GLY A 245 -14.14 -0.65 4.25
N VAL A 246 -14.91 0.33 4.71
CA VAL A 246 -14.44 1.62 5.20
C VAL A 246 -15.20 1.98 6.47
N ILE A 247 -14.52 2.56 7.45
CA ILE A 247 -15.13 3.10 8.67
C ILE A 247 -14.77 4.58 8.84
N ASP A 248 -15.75 5.39 9.22
CA ASP A 248 -15.51 6.79 9.57
C ASP A 248 -14.95 6.91 10.99
N ARG A 249 -13.94 7.75 11.17
CA ARG A 249 -13.37 8.09 12.48
C ARG A 249 -13.30 9.60 12.69
N PRO A 250 -13.57 10.09 13.91
CA PRO A 250 -13.58 11.51 14.21
C PRO A 250 -12.18 12.12 14.14
N THR A 251 -12.08 13.30 13.52
CA THR A 251 -10.84 14.09 13.38
C THR A 251 -10.64 15.11 14.50
N HIS A 252 -11.56 15.15 15.47
CA HIS A 252 -11.53 16.03 16.64
C HIS A 252 -11.39 15.21 17.93
N SER A 253 -11.18 15.86 19.06
CA SER A 253 -11.04 15.21 20.38
C SER A 253 -12.05 15.74 21.40
N ASP A 254 -13.15 16.34 20.92
CA ASP A 254 -14.12 17.10 21.75
C ASP A 254 -14.99 16.24 22.69
N ASP A 255 -15.04 14.93 22.47
CA ASP A 255 -15.75 13.98 23.31
C ASP A 255 -14.87 12.77 23.69
N SER A 256 -15.27 12.02 24.71
CA SER A 256 -14.45 10.91 25.24
C SER A 256 -14.22 9.78 24.22
N PHE A 257 -15.17 9.52 23.31
CA PHE A 257 -15.02 8.49 22.28
C PHE A 257 -14.11 8.95 21.16
N ALA A 258 -14.14 10.23 20.82
CA ALA A 258 -13.27 10.84 19.83
C ALA A 258 -11.84 10.98 20.37
N PHE A 259 -11.70 11.42 21.62
CA PHE A 259 -10.43 11.48 22.37
C PHE A 259 -9.76 10.12 22.46
N ALA A 260 -10.51 9.06 22.78
CA ALA A 260 -9.96 7.70 22.85
C ALA A 260 -9.50 7.14 21.48
N LYS A 261 -9.99 7.68 20.37
CA LYS A 261 -9.57 7.32 19.00
C LYS A 261 -8.46 8.26 18.51
N ASP A 262 -7.37 8.36 19.27
CA ASP A 262 -6.21 9.19 18.90
C ASP A 262 -5.36 8.49 17.83
N GLU A 263 -4.80 7.33 18.18
CA GLU A 263 -4.11 6.44 17.23
C GLU A 263 -5.03 5.30 16.81
N ILE A 264 -5.11 5.09 15.50
CA ILE A 264 -6.13 4.26 14.88
C ILE A 264 -5.51 3.23 13.95
N PRO A 265 -5.97 1.96 13.96
CA PRO A 265 -5.62 1.01 12.94
C PRO A 265 -6.39 1.31 11.64
N ALA A 266 -5.66 1.31 10.53
CA ALA A 266 -6.18 1.17 9.19
C ALA A 266 -5.25 0.23 8.39
N HIS A 267 -5.76 -0.44 7.36
CA HIS A 267 -4.94 -1.41 6.61
C HIS A 267 -3.97 -0.71 5.66
N HIS A 268 -4.47 -0.16 4.55
CA HIS A 268 -3.60 0.46 3.55
C HIS A 268 -3.76 1.96 3.41
N TRP A 269 -4.84 2.55 3.91
CA TRP A 269 -5.04 3.99 3.75
C TRP A 269 -6.00 4.60 4.77
N VAL A 270 -5.81 5.90 4.98
CA VAL A 270 -6.78 6.84 5.57
C VAL A 270 -6.97 8.02 4.61
N ASP A 271 -8.18 8.56 4.53
CA ASP A 271 -8.54 9.69 3.68
C ASP A 271 -9.15 10.83 4.50
N LEU A 272 -8.77 12.06 4.14
CA LEU A 272 -9.43 13.29 4.54
C LEU A 272 -9.99 13.96 3.29
N SER A 273 -11.31 14.10 3.22
CA SER A 273 -11.96 14.77 2.09
C SER A 273 -13.10 15.68 2.54
N ASP A 274 -13.24 16.82 1.84
CA ASP A 274 -14.24 17.87 2.06
C ASP A 274 -15.35 17.86 0.98
N ARG A 275 -15.55 16.71 0.31
CA ARG A 275 -16.43 16.45 -0.86
C ARG A 275 -15.99 17.06 -2.18
N GLU A 276 -15.25 18.16 -2.17
CA GLU A 276 -14.68 18.73 -3.40
C GLU A 276 -13.28 18.18 -3.66
N THR A 277 -12.52 18.00 -2.59
CA THR A 277 -11.13 17.58 -2.67
C THR A 277 -10.77 16.72 -1.47
N GLY A 278 -9.70 15.94 -1.63
CA GLY A 278 -9.21 15.10 -0.56
C GLY A 278 -7.74 14.78 -0.71
N ILE A 279 -7.18 14.28 0.38
CA ILE A 279 -5.81 13.81 0.42
C ILE A 279 -5.76 12.55 1.27
N ALA A 280 -5.33 11.46 0.64
CA ALA A 280 -5.15 10.19 1.30
C ALA A 280 -3.69 9.99 1.72
N LEU A 281 -3.50 9.38 2.88
CA LEU A 281 -2.23 8.80 3.33
C LEU A 281 -2.33 7.29 3.16
N ILE A 282 -1.51 6.75 2.26
CA ILE A 282 -1.53 5.34 1.87
C ILE A 282 -0.22 4.68 2.34
N ALA A 283 -0.27 3.54 3.02
CA ALA A 283 0.92 2.78 3.39
C ALA A 283 0.77 1.28 3.06
N LYS A 284 1.89 0.64 2.69
CA LYS A 284 1.89 -0.79 2.34
C LYS A 284 1.87 -1.70 3.56
N ASN A 285 2.67 -1.37 4.57
CA ASN A 285 2.99 -2.22 5.70
C ASN A 285 3.09 -1.44 7.03
N LYS A 286 2.39 -0.30 7.11
CA LYS A 286 2.23 0.48 8.33
C LYS A 286 0.75 0.62 8.62
N TYR A 287 0.38 0.35 9.87
CA TYR A 287 -1.01 0.20 10.29
C TYR A 287 -1.44 1.22 11.35
N GLY A 288 -0.48 1.92 11.98
CA GLY A 288 -0.76 2.95 12.98
C GLY A 288 -0.85 4.34 12.32
N TYR A 289 -2.06 4.89 12.29
CA TYR A 289 -2.34 6.22 11.77
C TYR A 289 -2.89 7.10 12.88
N ARG A 290 -2.73 8.41 12.76
CA ARG A 290 -3.49 9.39 13.53
C ARG A 290 -4.01 10.44 12.58
N VAL A 291 -5.31 10.73 12.68
CA VAL A 291 -5.96 11.75 11.87
C VAL A 291 -6.73 12.68 12.78
N LYS A 292 -6.09 13.78 13.16
CA LYS A 292 -6.65 14.77 14.09
C LYS A 292 -6.23 16.17 13.68
N ASP A 293 -7.10 17.16 13.90
CA ASP A 293 -6.76 18.58 13.76
C ASP A 293 -6.14 18.91 12.39
N GLN A 294 -6.80 18.43 11.33
CA GLN A 294 -6.34 18.56 9.93
C GLN A 294 -4.93 17.99 9.67
N THR A 295 -4.47 17.04 10.48
CA THR A 295 -3.16 16.42 10.33
C THR A 295 -3.29 14.93 10.05
N LEU A 296 -2.73 14.50 8.92
CA LEU A 296 -2.45 13.10 8.63
C LEU A 296 -1.11 12.73 9.26
N GLU A 297 -1.08 11.74 10.14
CA GLU A 297 0.13 11.26 10.77
C GLU A 297 0.27 9.74 10.60
N LEU A 298 1.48 9.30 10.24
CA LEU A 298 1.85 7.89 10.17
C LEU A 298 2.87 7.57 11.26
N THR A 299 2.62 6.51 12.03
CA THR A 299 3.61 5.92 12.92
C THR A 299 4.59 5.10 12.10
N LEU A 300 5.85 5.57 12.04
CA LEU A 300 6.90 4.94 11.23
C LEU A 300 7.48 3.73 11.95
N LEU A 301 7.73 3.83 13.25
CA LEU A 301 8.22 2.76 14.11
C LEU A 301 7.93 3.06 15.58
N ARG A 302 7.98 2.02 16.42
CA ARG A 302 7.90 2.12 17.88
C ARG A 302 8.94 1.21 18.52
N SER A 303 10.03 1.77 19.04
CA SER A 303 11.13 1.01 19.62
C SER A 303 10.94 0.68 21.11
N GLN A 304 9.75 0.16 21.44
CA GLN A 304 9.34 -0.12 22.82
C GLN A 304 9.95 -1.42 23.36
N HIS A 305 9.98 -1.57 24.68
CA HIS A 305 10.40 -2.80 25.32
C HIS A 305 9.56 -4.00 24.87
N LYS A 306 10.24 -5.09 24.51
CA LYS A 306 9.60 -6.38 24.26
C LYS A 306 9.11 -6.98 25.58
N PRO A 307 7.98 -7.69 25.59
CA PRO A 307 7.51 -8.40 26.77
C PRO A 307 8.52 -9.47 27.24
N GLY A 308 8.47 -9.79 28.52
CA GLY A 308 9.33 -10.81 29.15
C GLY A 308 10.53 -10.26 29.90
N GLU A 309 11.39 -11.16 30.38
CA GLU A 309 12.60 -10.78 31.10
C GLU A 309 13.67 -10.23 30.16
N VAL A 310 14.45 -9.26 30.66
CA VAL A 310 15.58 -8.70 29.92
C VAL A 310 16.59 -9.79 29.59
N VAL A 311 16.81 -10.01 28.29
CA VAL A 311 17.78 -10.99 27.77
C VAL A 311 19.18 -10.38 27.79
N LYS A 312 20.07 -10.95 28.62
CA LYS A 312 21.44 -10.45 28.88
C LYS A 312 22.56 -11.34 28.31
N THR A 313 22.26 -12.26 27.41
CA THR A 313 23.15 -13.39 27.07
C THR A 313 24.27 -13.04 26.07
N ASP A 314 25.44 -13.66 26.25
CA ASP A 314 26.60 -13.58 25.34
C ASP A 314 26.36 -14.19 23.94
N ASN A 315 25.32 -15.02 23.77
CA ASN A 315 24.97 -15.67 22.50
C ASN A 315 24.15 -14.79 21.53
N TYR A 316 23.78 -13.58 21.96
CA TYR A 316 23.01 -12.65 21.16
C TYR A 316 23.74 -11.31 21.10
N ASP A 317 24.35 -11.04 19.95
CA ASP A 317 25.34 -9.96 19.76
C ASP A 317 24.82 -8.51 19.99
N ASN A 318 23.58 -8.29 20.41
CA ASN A 318 23.05 -6.93 20.61
C ASN A 318 21.90 -6.85 21.65
N PHE A 319 22.18 -6.24 22.81
CA PHE A 319 21.21 -5.98 23.87
C PHE A 319 19.95 -5.25 23.38
N LEU A 320 20.09 -4.24 22.53
CA LEU A 320 18.96 -3.44 22.05
C LEU A 320 18.01 -4.30 21.21
N ILE A 321 18.54 -5.02 20.22
CA ILE A 321 17.75 -5.89 19.34
C ILE A 321 17.01 -6.96 20.16
N ASN A 322 17.62 -7.48 21.22
CA ASN A 322 17.01 -8.52 22.03
C ASN A 322 15.87 -8.01 22.91
N ASN A 323 15.85 -6.74 23.28
CA ASN A 323 14.97 -6.23 24.33
C ASN A 323 14.01 -5.14 23.86
N PHE A 324 14.20 -4.59 22.67
CA PHE A 324 13.37 -3.55 22.09
C PHE A 324 12.88 -3.96 20.69
N ALA A 325 11.65 -3.58 20.36
CA ALA A 325 11.10 -3.69 19.03
C ALA A 325 11.77 -2.70 18.07
N ASP A 326 11.64 -2.94 16.76
CA ASP A 326 11.98 -1.98 15.70
C ASP A 326 13.43 -1.43 15.66
N ILE A 327 14.36 -2.00 16.44
CA ILE A 327 15.79 -1.71 16.35
C ILE A 327 16.37 -2.34 15.08
N GLY A 328 17.13 -1.54 14.33
CA GLY A 328 17.83 -1.94 13.10
C GLY A 328 17.19 -1.37 11.84
N LYS A 329 17.38 -2.09 10.74
CA LYS A 329 17.09 -1.58 9.39
C LYS A 329 15.65 -1.84 8.97
N GLN A 330 14.97 -0.79 8.54
CA GLN A 330 13.62 -0.84 8.02
C GLN A 330 13.54 -0.21 6.62
N LYS A 331 12.72 -0.82 5.75
CA LYS A 331 12.41 -0.30 4.42
C LYS A 331 10.92 -0.40 4.19
N PHE A 332 10.31 0.72 3.82
CA PHE A 332 8.89 0.75 3.48
C PHE A 332 8.57 1.97 2.62
N ILE A 333 7.36 1.95 2.07
CA ILE A 333 6.80 3.02 1.25
C ILE A 333 5.46 3.45 1.83
N PHE A 334 5.26 4.76 1.85
CA PHE A 334 3.95 5.37 2.03
C PHE A 334 3.80 6.48 0.99
N SER A 335 2.57 6.95 0.79
CA SER A 335 2.26 7.97 -0.20
C SER A 335 1.28 9.00 0.33
N LEU A 336 1.46 10.23 -0.09
CA LEU A 336 0.41 11.26 -0.05
C LEU A 336 -0.26 11.28 -1.43
N PHE A 337 -1.58 11.22 -1.46
CA PHE A 337 -2.34 11.18 -2.70
C PHE A 337 -3.45 12.23 -2.69
N PRO A 338 -3.18 13.43 -3.25
CA PRO A 338 -4.20 14.44 -3.46
C PRO A 338 -5.15 14.05 -4.60
N HIS A 339 -6.43 14.23 -4.37
CA HIS A 339 -7.48 13.91 -5.33
C HIS A 339 -8.66 14.88 -5.25
N HIS A 340 -9.53 14.78 -6.25
CA HIS A 340 -10.81 15.46 -6.25
C HIS A 340 -11.88 14.51 -5.68
N GLY A 341 -12.92 15.07 -5.08
CA GLY A 341 -13.99 14.31 -4.43
C GLY A 341 -13.51 13.63 -3.16
N ASP A 342 -14.19 12.55 -2.81
CA ASP A 342 -13.84 11.66 -1.70
C ASP A 342 -12.97 10.47 -2.15
N TYR A 343 -12.67 9.56 -1.23
CA TYR A 343 -11.88 8.36 -1.52
C TYR A 343 -12.39 7.50 -2.70
N ARG A 344 -13.70 7.56 -3.00
CA ARG A 344 -14.37 6.80 -4.05
C ARG A 344 -14.07 7.41 -5.41
N VAL A 345 -14.41 8.70 -5.57
CA VAL A 345 -14.20 9.44 -6.82
C VAL A 345 -12.71 9.66 -7.08
N GLY A 346 -11.94 9.90 -6.02
CA GLY A 346 -10.50 10.06 -6.08
C GLY A 346 -9.74 8.80 -6.47
N GLY A 347 -10.35 7.62 -6.35
CA GLY A 347 -9.73 6.33 -6.66
C GLY A 347 -8.67 5.92 -5.66
N VAL A 348 -8.82 6.28 -4.38
CA VAL A 348 -7.87 5.98 -3.30
C VAL A 348 -7.68 4.46 -3.16
N ILE A 349 -8.78 3.70 -3.22
CA ILE A 349 -8.76 2.23 -3.17
C ILE A 349 -7.89 1.67 -4.29
N ASN A 350 -8.12 2.09 -5.54
CA ASN A 350 -7.33 1.65 -6.69
C ASN A 350 -5.83 1.95 -6.51
N GLN A 351 -5.50 3.16 -6.04
CA GLN A 351 -4.10 3.54 -5.79
C GLN A 351 -3.46 2.71 -4.69
N ALA A 352 -4.21 2.39 -3.62
CA ALA A 352 -3.73 1.52 -2.56
C ALA A 352 -3.45 0.10 -3.07
N TYR A 353 -4.34 -0.51 -3.86
CA TYR A 353 -4.08 -1.82 -4.49
C TYR A 353 -2.87 -1.76 -5.43
N ILE A 354 -2.79 -0.75 -6.29
CA ILE A 354 -1.67 -0.59 -7.24
C ILE A 354 -0.33 -0.50 -6.51
N MET A 355 -0.26 0.27 -5.42
CA MET A 355 0.96 0.40 -4.61
C MET A 355 1.34 -0.92 -3.92
N ASN A 356 0.36 -1.67 -3.43
CA ASN A 356 0.59 -2.94 -2.75
C ASN A 356 1.01 -4.07 -3.70
N HIS A 357 0.52 -4.04 -4.94
CA HIS A 357 0.74 -5.06 -5.96
C HIS A 357 1.44 -4.49 -7.21
N PRO A 358 2.78 -4.27 -7.16
CA PRO A 358 3.52 -3.78 -8.32
C PRO A 358 3.45 -4.75 -9.51
N LEU A 359 3.59 -4.24 -10.74
CA LEU A 359 3.69 -5.09 -11.93
C LEU A 359 4.90 -6.02 -11.80
N GLN A 360 4.70 -7.31 -12.08
CA GLN A 360 5.80 -8.26 -12.22
C GLN A 360 6.27 -8.26 -13.67
N VAL A 361 7.58 -8.24 -13.88
CA VAL A 361 8.20 -8.23 -15.21
C VAL A 361 9.03 -9.49 -15.37
N VAL A 362 8.74 -10.30 -16.39
CA VAL A 362 9.48 -11.52 -16.68
C VAL A 362 10.04 -11.49 -18.10
N PRO A 363 11.38 -11.50 -18.28
CA PRO A 363 11.98 -11.64 -19.60
C PRO A 363 11.75 -13.06 -20.13
N VAL A 364 11.40 -13.19 -21.40
CA VAL A 364 11.25 -14.48 -22.08
C VAL A 364 11.95 -14.47 -23.43
N LYS A 365 12.18 -15.65 -24.00
CA LYS A 365 12.66 -15.75 -25.40
C LYS A 365 11.45 -15.73 -26.33
N PRO A 366 11.57 -15.22 -27.58
CA PRO A 366 10.50 -15.34 -28.56
C PRO A 366 10.15 -16.81 -28.82
N HIS A 367 8.86 -17.15 -28.75
CA HIS A 367 8.33 -18.47 -29.08
C HIS A 367 6.85 -18.40 -29.50
N PRO A 368 6.36 -19.34 -30.32
CA PRO A 368 4.92 -19.46 -30.57
C PRO A 368 4.19 -19.90 -29.29
N GLY A 369 2.90 -19.57 -29.20
CA GLY A 369 2.01 -19.96 -28.10
C GLY A 369 0.55 -19.99 -28.53
N GLU A 370 -0.29 -20.60 -27.71
CA GLU A 370 -1.74 -20.72 -27.96
C GLU A 370 -2.53 -19.53 -27.43
N LEU A 371 -2.00 -18.84 -26.42
CA LEU A 371 -2.62 -17.68 -25.80
C LEU A 371 -2.13 -16.39 -26.46
N PRO A 372 -2.99 -15.37 -26.57
CA PRO A 372 -2.62 -14.10 -27.20
C PRO A 372 -1.55 -13.35 -26.39
N PRO A 373 -0.82 -12.41 -27.00
CA PRO A 373 0.19 -11.59 -26.32
C PRO A 373 -0.37 -10.68 -25.21
N SER A 374 -1.69 -10.50 -25.12
CA SER A 374 -2.32 -9.83 -23.98
C SER A 374 -3.67 -10.45 -23.69
N LEU A 375 -3.93 -10.67 -22.40
CA LEU A 375 -5.17 -11.27 -21.92
C LEU A 375 -5.54 -10.73 -20.54
N SER A 376 -6.83 -10.62 -20.27
CA SER A 376 -7.40 -10.43 -18.94
C SER A 376 -8.16 -11.70 -18.57
N PHE A 377 -7.85 -12.32 -17.43
CA PHE A 377 -8.55 -13.53 -17.01
C PHE A 377 -9.89 -13.22 -16.35
N PHE A 378 -9.94 -12.11 -15.60
CA PHE A 378 -11.13 -11.62 -14.92
C PHE A 378 -11.20 -10.09 -15.00
N ALA A 379 -12.40 -9.57 -15.20
CA ALA A 379 -12.66 -8.14 -15.22
C ALA A 379 -14.02 -7.83 -14.58
N ILE A 380 -14.08 -6.66 -13.93
CA ILE A 380 -15.29 -6.04 -13.39
C ILE A 380 -15.40 -4.66 -14.04
N ASP A 381 -16.60 -4.23 -14.40
CA ASP A 381 -16.85 -3.02 -15.19
C ASP A 381 -16.93 -1.72 -14.38
N THR A 382 -16.73 -1.80 -13.06
CA THR A 382 -16.83 -0.68 -12.12
C THR A 382 -15.64 -0.67 -11.15
N ASN A 383 -15.29 0.52 -10.66
CA ASN A 383 -14.28 0.65 -9.60
C ASN A 383 -14.85 0.45 -8.19
N SER A 384 -16.18 0.42 -8.05
CA SER A 384 -16.84 0.29 -6.74
C SER A 384 -16.84 -1.14 -6.23
N VAL A 385 -16.62 -2.13 -7.10
CA VAL A 385 -16.57 -3.56 -6.74
C VAL A 385 -15.15 -4.06 -6.97
N ILE A 386 -14.61 -4.73 -5.97
CA ILE A 386 -13.26 -5.29 -5.99
C ILE A 386 -13.36 -6.80 -6.08
N ILE A 387 -12.78 -7.39 -7.11
CA ILE A 387 -12.44 -8.82 -7.07
C ILE A 387 -11.23 -8.95 -6.14
N GLU A 388 -11.44 -9.53 -4.96
CA GLU A 388 -10.42 -9.65 -3.91
C GLU A 388 -9.66 -10.97 -4.01
N THR A 389 -10.36 -12.04 -4.37
CA THR A 389 -9.77 -13.39 -4.37
C THR A 389 -10.22 -14.18 -5.58
N ILE A 390 -9.26 -14.79 -6.25
CA ILE A 390 -9.47 -15.84 -7.24
C ILE A 390 -8.63 -17.04 -6.80
N LYS A 391 -9.27 -18.18 -6.55
CA LYS A 391 -8.56 -19.42 -6.19
C LYS A 391 -9.29 -20.65 -6.71
N LEU A 392 -8.62 -21.79 -6.75
CA LEU A 392 -9.29 -23.08 -6.96
C LEU A 392 -10.23 -23.39 -5.78
N ALA A 393 -11.36 -24.03 -6.05
CA ALA A 393 -12.23 -24.56 -4.99
C ALA A 393 -11.47 -25.60 -4.13
N GLU A 394 -11.80 -25.70 -2.84
CA GLU A 394 -11.11 -26.61 -1.92
C GLU A 394 -11.29 -28.09 -2.28
N ASP A 395 -12.44 -28.44 -2.84
CA ASP A 395 -12.74 -29.78 -3.36
C ASP A 395 -12.14 -30.06 -4.75
N GLY A 396 -11.52 -29.05 -5.36
CA GLY A 396 -10.88 -29.11 -6.67
C GLY A 396 -11.81 -28.93 -7.87
N ASP A 397 -13.12 -28.73 -7.66
CA ASP A 397 -14.08 -28.58 -8.74
C ASP A 397 -14.49 -27.11 -8.96
N GLY A 398 -13.78 -26.47 -9.89
CA GLY A 398 -14.03 -25.09 -10.31
C GLY A 398 -13.17 -24.04 -9.62
N ILE A 399 -13.57 -22.79 -9.81
CA ILE A 399 -12.86 -21.60 -9.30
C ILE A 399 -13.77 -20.82 -8.37
N ILE A 400 -13.22 -20.36 -7.26
CA ILE A 400 -13.85 -19.42 -6.33
C ILE A 400 -13.41 -18.00 -6.68
N VAL A 401 -14.38 -17.13 -6.89
CA VAL A 401 -14.20 -15.69 -7.09
C VAL A 401 -14.92 -14.97 -5.96
N ARG A 402 -14.18 -14.22 -5.14
CA ARG A 402 -14.73 -13.40 -4.06
C ARG A 402 -14.62 -11.93 -4.44
N LEU A 403 -15.75 -11.23 -4.35
CA LEU A 403 -15.88 -9.82 -4.64
C LEU A 403 -16.48 -9.08 -3.45
N TYR A 404 -16.19 -7.80 -3.33
CA TYR A 404 -16.90 -6.94 -2.39
C TYR A 404 -17.18 -5.55 -2.96
N GLU A 405 -18.31 -4.97 -2.56
CA GLU A 405 -18.64 -3.57 -2.79
C GLU A 405 -17.85 -2.70 -1.79
N SER A 406 -17.17 -1.66 -2.29
CA SER A 406 -16.15 -0.93 -1.53
C SER A 406 -16.47 0.54 -1.26
N HIS A 407 -17.56 1.05 -1.85
CA HIS A 407 -17.98 2.45 -1.78
C HIS A 407 -19.17 2.68 -0.82
N GLY A 408 -19.79 1.63 -0.31
CA GLY A 408 -20.96 1.70 0.57
C GLY A 408 -22.24 2.03 -0.20
N LEU A 409 -22.37 1.56 -1.44
CA LEU A 409 -23.48 1.88 -2.35
C LEU A 409 -24.19 0.60 -2.81
N GLU A 410 -25.47 0.73 -3.15
CA GLU A 410 -26.17 -0.30 -3.93
C GLU A 410 -25.79 -0.16 -5.41
N ILE A 411 -25.33 -1.24 -6.04
CA ILE A 411 -24.80 -1.19 -7.41
C ILE A 411 -24.94 -2.52 -8.15
N SER A 412 -25.22 -2.43 -9.45
CA SER A 412 -25.09 -3.53 -10.40
C SER A 412 -23.70 -3.50 -11.05
N ALA A 413 -23.01 -4.64 -11.08
CA ALA A 413 -21.68 -4.76 -11.67
C ALA A 413 -21.58 -6.01 -12.55
N MET A 414 -20.97 -5.87 -13.72
CA MET A 414 -20.77 -6.96 -14.67
C MET A 414 -19.40 -7.61 -14.45
N LEU A 415 -19.40 -8.84 -13.93
CA LEU A 415 -18.23 -9.71 -13.84
C LEU A 415 -18.06 -10.47 -15.16
N SER A 416 -16.84 -10.52 -15.70
CA SER A 416 -16.49 -11.29 -16.90
C SER A 416 -15.18 -12.06 -16.73
N TRP A 417 -15.05 -13.19 -17.43
CA TRP A 417 -13.87 -14.05 -17.42
C TRP A 417 -13.64 -14.71 -18.79
N VAL A 418 -12.46 -15.30 -19.01
CA VAL A 418 -12.11 -15.94 -20.31
C VAL A 418 -12.26 -17.47 -20.28
N CYS A 419 -12.25 -18.08 -19.10
CA CYS A 419 -12.34 -19.53 -18.96
C CYS A 419 -13.74 -20.06 -19.36
N ASN A 420 -13.79 -21.31 -19.83
CA ASN A 420 -15.03 -21.98 -20.26
C ASN A 420 -15.87 -22.47 -19.07
N TYR A 421 -16.23 -21.55 -18.17
CA TYR A 421 -17.13 -21.80 -17.04
C TYR A 421 -18.46 -21.14 -17.33
N HIS A 422 -19.54 -21.93 -17.32
CA HIS A 422 -20.89 -21.46 -17.63
C HIS A 422 -21.84 -21.57 -16.46
N TYR A 423 -21.55 -22.42 -15.47
CA TYR A 423 -22.38 -22.55 -14.28
C TYR A 423 -21.80 -21.71 -13.14
N VAL A 424 -22.61 -20.79 -12.63
CA VAL A 424 -22.27 -19.89 -11.53
C VAL A 424 -23.15 -20.24 -10.34
N GLN A 425 -22.51 -20.50 -9.21
CA GLN A 425 -23.19 -20.80 -7.95
C GLN A 425 -22.76 -19.82 -6.87
N TYR A 426 -23.71 -19.22 -6.17
CA TYR A 426 -23.41 -18.45 -4.97
C TYR A 426 -23.01 -19.41 -3.86
N VAL A 427 -21.93 -19.06 -3.16
CA VAL A 427 -21.42 -19.83 -2.02
C VAL A 427 -21.10 -18.88 -0.87
N ASP A 428 -21.08 -19.42 0.36
CA ASP A 428 -20.60 -18.65 1.51
C ASP A 428 -19.06 -18.55 1.51
N LEU A 429 -18.48 -17.92 2.55
CA LEU A 429 -17.03 -17.75 2.65
C LEU A 429 -16.25 -19.07 2.83
N GLN A 430 -16.94 -20.15 3.20
CA GLN A 430 -16.42 -21.52 3.35
C GLN A 430 -16.76 -22.39 2.13
N GLU A 431 -17.25 -21.78 1.03
CA GLU A 431 -17.59 -22.47 -0.22
C GLU A 431 -18.83 -23.38 -0.13
N ASN A 432 -19.63 -23.24 0.93
CA ASN A 432 -20.90 -23.96 1.03
C ASN A 432 -21.92 -23.34 0.08
N LYS A 433 -22.61 -24.20 -0.66
CA LYS A 433 -23.66 -23.81 -1.61
C LYS A 433 -24.77 -22.98 -0.95
N LEU A 434 -25.12 -21.87 -1.60
CA LEU A 434 -26.34 -21.10 -1.37
C LEU A 434 -27.40 -21.45 -2.42
N ASP A 435 -28.64 -20.97 -2.22
CA ASP A 435 -29.79 -21.36 -3.04
C ASP A 435 -29.68 -20.88 -4.49
N ASP A 436 -29.00 -19.75 -4.72
CA ASP A 436 -28.94 -19.11 -6.03
C ASP A 436 -27.83 -19.70 -6.93
N SER A 437 -28.19 -20.04 -8.16
CA SER A 437 -27.26 -20.42 -9.22
C SER A 437 -27.87 -20.19 -10.59
N PHE A 438 -27.03 -19.99 -11.60
CA PHE A 438 -27.50 -19.71 -12.96
C PHE A 438 -26.44 -20.11 -14.00
N TYR A 439 -26.89 -20.19 -15.26
CA TYR A 439 -26.00 -20.38 -16.40
C TYR A 439 -25.77 -19.05 -17.13
N CYS A 440 -24.53 -18.80 -17.58
CA CYS A 440 -24.20 -17.61 -18.34
C CYS A 440 -23.03 -17.85 -19.32
N ASN A 441 -22.85 -16.93 -20.28
CA ASN A 441 -21.80 -17.02 -21.29
C ASN A 441 -20.57 -16.19 -20.86
N GLN A 442 -19.76 -16.70 -19.92
CA GLN A 442 -18.50 -16.09 -19.47
C GLN A 442 -18.59 -14.66 -18.89
N TYR A 443 -19.80 -14.15 -18.65
CA TYR A 443 -20.07 -12.93 -17.92
C TYR A 443 -21.40 -13.02 -17.19
N CYS A 444 -21.55 -12.28 -16.10
CA CYS A 444 -22.79 -12.16 -15.35
C CYS A 444 -22.92 -10.79 -14.68
N ASN A 445 -24.16 -10.33 -14.53
CA ASN A 445 -24.46 -9.14 -13.74
C ASN A 445 -24.75 -9.56 -12.31
N LEU A 446 -24.14 -8.85 -11.37
CA LEU A 446 -24.26 -9.07 -9.94
C LEU A 446 -24.81 -7.79 -9.30
N GLU A 447 -25.81 -7.95 -8.46
CA GLU A 447 -26.34 -6.84 -7.64
C GLU A 447 -25.69 -6.90 -6.26
N PHE A 448 -25.13 -5.78 -5.83
CA PHE A 448 -24.50 -5.63 -4.52
C PHE A 448 -25.26 -4.64 -3.66
N LYS A 449 -25.43 -4.97 -2.40
CA LYS A 449 -25.76 -4.03 -1.32
C LYS A 449 -24.49 -3.31 -0.84
N PRO A 450 -24.64 -2.17 -0.11
CA PRO A 450 -23.51 -1.49 0.52
C PRO A 450 -22.61 -2.44 1.32
N PHE A 451 -21.31 -2.46 0.97
CA PHE A 451 -20.28 -3.31 1.60
C PHE A 451 -20.54 -4.82 1.56
N GLU A 452 -21.40 -5.29 0.65
CA GLU A 452 -21.69 -6.72 0.52
C GLU A 452 -20.49 -7.48 -0.04
N ILE A 453 -20.26 -8.68 0.51
CA ILE A 453 -19.29 -9.65 0.00
C ILE A 453 -20.04 -10.74 -0.72
N ILE A 454 -19.75 -10.91 -2.01
CA ILE A 454 -20.30 -12.00 -2.83
C ILE A 454 -19.16 -12.99 -3.11
N THR A 455 -19.42 -14.28 -2.86
CA THR A 455 -18.52 -15.36 -3.28
C THR A 455 -19.23 -16.25 -4.28
N LEU A 456 -18.59 -16.45 -5.43
CA LEU A 456 -19.09 -17.25 -6.54
C LEU A 456 -18.18 -18.46 -6.75
N ARG A 457 -18.78 -19.61 -7.03
CA ARG A 457 -18.12 -20.78 -7.58
C ARG A 457 -18.47 -20.89 -9.07
N LEU A 458 -17.44 -20.95 -9.90
CA LEU A 458 -17.54 -21.08 -11.35
C LEU A 458 -17.13 -22.49 -11.77
N THR A 459 -18.02 -23.22 -12.45
CA THR A 459 -17.77 -24.56 -13.00
C THR A 459 -18.19 -24.63 -14.47
N GLN A 460 -17.78 -25.70 -15.17
CA GLN A 460 -17.96 -25.83 -16.62
C GLN A 460 -19.42 -25.89 -17.03
#